data_AF-A0AAW2GEX7-F1
#
_entry.id   AF-A0AAW2GEX7-F1
#
_cell.length_a   1.000
_cell.length_b   1.000
_cell.length_c   1.000
_cell.angle_alpha   90.00
_cell.angle_beta   90.00
_cell.angle_gamma   90.00
#
_symmetry.space_group_name_H-M   'P 1'
#
loop_
_entity.id
_entity.type
_entity.pdbx_description
1 polymer ?
#
loop_
_entity_poly.entity_id
_entity_poly.type
_entity_poly.pdbx_seq_one_letter_code
_entity_poly.pdbx_strand_id
1 'polypeptide(L)'
;MGRTDMSKTLNAYRIKKIENIGRMTAMTQEEIVAGARTVAQGLEALRVEHGSLLQGLQSQDAPAARDKASLLSKIIEMIDLGLGEAQVMQALASHLQMVEAEKQKLRTQVKRLCQENAWLRDELAGTQQKLQASEQAVAQLEEEKRHLDFMASMRQYDPDPSTEDENAKDRPKDDPVVDLFPDDDADDRNSKSISPTPPSQFAQQVNAGYEIPARLRTLHNLVIQYASQGRYEVAVPLCKQALEDLEKTSGHDHPDVATMLNILALVYRDQNKYKEAANLLNDALAIREKTLGENHPAVAATLNNLAVLYGKRGKYKEAEPLCKRALEIREKVLGRDHPDVAKQLNNLALLCQNQGKYEEVERYYQRALEIYEAKLGPDDPNVAKTKNNLASCYLKQGKYKDAEVLYKQVLTRAHEREFGAIDGDNKPIWQVAEEREENKHRNKENTPYGEYGGWHKAAKVDSPTVTTTLKNLGALYRRQGKYEAAETLEDCAMRSRREALELVNKARVAQLLGDEKSSTRRGSRSSLANSEHEQSHEEDWKYAFRAK
;
A
#
# COMPACT_ATOMS: atom_id res chain seq x y z
N MET A 1 15.27 55.75 27.41
CA MET A 1 14.90 54.92 26.24
C MET A 1 15.89 54.95 25.07
N GLY A 2 17.04 55.66 25.10
CA GLY A 2 17.89 55.82 23.90
C GLY A 2 19.07 54.87 23.68
N ARG A 3 19.54 54.11 24.69
CA ARG A 3 20.76 53.27 24.53
C ARG A 3 20.52 51.88 23.94
N THR A 4 19.33 51.32 24.11
CA THR A 4 18.97 49.98 23.63
C THR A 4 18.64 49.93 22.14
N ASP A 5 18.02 50.97 21.58
CA ASP A 5 17.75 51.03 20.13
C ASP A 5 18.98 51.37 19.30
N MET A 6 19.90 52.16 19.85
CA MET A 6 21.17 52.48 19.19
C MET A 6 22.06 51.23 19.08
N SER A 7 22.04 50.35 20.09
CA SER A 7 22.77 49.07 20.05
C SER A 7 22.17 48.08 19.05
N LYS A 8 20.84 48.01 18.93
CA LYS A 8 20.16 47.15 17.94
C LYS A 8 20.41 47.62 16.51
N THR A 9 20.38 48.93 16.26
CA THR A 9 20.70 49.50 14.95
C THR A 9 22.18 49.35 14.60
N LEU A 10 23.11 49.50 15.57
CA LEU A 10 24.53 49.24 15.35
C LEU A 10 24.82 47.76 15.03
N ASN A 11 24.13 46.84 15.70
CA ASN A 11 24.23 45.40 15.42
C ASN A 11 23.62 45.04 14.07
N ALA A 12 22.46 45.60 13.70
CA ALA A 12 21.88 45.40 12.38
C ALA A 12 22.78 45.95 11.26
N TYR A 13 23.44 47.09 11.50
CA TYR A 13 24.40 47.67 10.56
C TYR A 13 25.69 46.85 10.47
N ARG A 14 26.21 46.33 11.60
CA ARG A 14 27.34 45.39 11.61
C ARG A 14 27.02 44.09 10.88
N ILE A 15 25.85 43.50 11.10
CA ILE A 15 25.40 42.28 10.41
C ILE A 15 25.27 42.55 8.91
N LYS A 16 24.62 43.64 8.50
CA LYS A 16 24.56 44.03 7.07
C LYS A 16 25.94 44.30 6.47
N LYS A 17 26.87 44.90 7.23
CA LYS A 17 28.23 45.18 6.77
C LYS A 17 29.06 43.90 6.67
N ILE A 18 28.86 42.93 7.57
CA ILE A 18 29.45 41.59 7.51
C ILE A 18 28.86 40.79 6.34
N GLU A 19 27.56 40.88 6.10
CA GLU A 19 26.90 40.27 4.92
C GLU A 19 27.36 40.92 3.61
N ASN A 20 27.52 42.25 3.55
CA ASN A 20 28.05 42.94 2.37
C ASN A 20 29.54 42.67 2.16
N ILE A 21 30.35 42.57 3.22
CA ILE A 21 31.76 42.17 3.11
C ILE A 21 31.86 40.72 2.66
N GLY A 22 31.02 39.82 3.19
CA GLY A 22 30.89 38.43 2.73
C GLY A 22 30.45 38.33 1.27
N ARG A 23 29.64 39.26 0.76
CA ARG A 23 29.28 39.34 -0.67
C ARG A 23 30.37 39.95 -1.56
N MET A 24 31.30 40.74 -1.01
CA MET A 24 32.37 41.38 -1.78
C MET A 24 33.65 40.54 -1.88
N THR A 25 33.79 39.47 -1.09
CA THR A 25 34.98 38.59 -1.12
C THR A 25 34.69 37.10 -1.23
N ALA A 26 33.42 36.65 -1.24
CA ALA A 26 33.12 35.25 -1.48
C ALA A 26 32.98 34.99 -2.98
N MET A 27 33.92 34.25 -3.56
CA MET A 27 33.60 33.48 -4.76
C MET A 27 32.31 32.71 -4.48
N THR A 28 31.33 32.83 -5.36
CA THR A 28 30.10 32.05 -5.21
C THR A 28 30.42 30.57 -5.22
N GLN A 29 29.62 29.73 -4.57
CA GLN A 29 29.89 28.29 -4.55
C GLN A 29 29.94 27.70 -5.97
N GLU A 30 29.21 28.30 -6.91
CA GLU A 30 29.26 27.99 -8.34
C GLU A 30 30.61 28.38 -8.98
N GLU A 31 31.16 29.55 -8.64
CA GLU A 31 32.49 29.98 -9.08
C GLU A 31 33.61 29.09 -8.50
N ILE A 32 33.48 28.61 -7.26
CA ILE A 32 34.44 27.69 -6.63
C ILE A 32 34.41 26.33 -7.35
N VAL A 33 33.21 25.81 -7.66
CA VAL A 33 33.06 24.54 -8.40
C VAL A 33 33.55 24.67 -9.83
N ALA A 34 33.24 25.78 -10.50
CA ALA A 34 33.73 26.07 -11.85
C ALA A 34 35.26 26.20 -11.86
N GLY A 35 35.85 26.90 -10.89
CA GLY A 35 37.30 26.99 -10.69
C GLY A 35 37.93 25.62 -10.46
N ALA A 36 37.39 24.82 -9.54
CA ALA A 36 37.88 23.47 -9.25
C ALA A 36 37.80 22.55 -10.48
N ARG A 37 36.77 22.69 -11.32
CA ARG A 37 36.63 21.94 -12.58
C ARG A 37 37.70 22.33 -13.60
N THR A 38 37.95 23.62 -13.77
CA THR A 38 38.99 24.12 -14.67
C THR A 38 40.39 23.69 -14.20
N VAL A 39 40.66 23.74 -12.89
CA VAL A 39 41.91 23.26 -12.30
C VAL A 39 42.06 21.75 -12.50
N ALA A 40 41.00 20.96 -12.27
CA ALA A 40 41.04 19.51 -12.49
C ALA A 40 41.32 19.16 -13.98
N GLN A 41 40.71 19.87 -14.92
CA GLN A 41 40.97 19.69 -16.35
C GLN A 41 42.42 20.03 -16.73
N GLY A 42 42.95 21.11 -16.17
CA GLY A 42 44.36 21.49 -16.37
C GLY A 42 45.34 20.48 -15.76
N LEU A 43 45.05 19.96 -14.57
CA LEU A 43 45.86 18.93 -13.92
C LEU A 43 45.83 17.60 -14.68
N GLU A 44 44.68 17.18 -15.22
CA GLU A 44 44.60 15.97 -16.05
C GLU A 44 45.39 16.11 -17.36
N ALA A 45 45.34 17.28 -18.00
CA ALA A 45 46.17 17.54 -19.18
C ALA A 45 47.66 17.45 -18.85
N LEU A 46 48.10 18.06 -17.74
CA LEU A 46 49.49 18.01 -17.27
C LEU A 46 49.92 16.58 -16.93
N ARG A 47 49.03 15.80 -16.32
CA ARG A 47 49.25 14.38 -15.99
C ARG A 47 49.51 13.54 -17.23
N VAL A 48 48.71 13.73 -18.28
CA VAL A 48 48.86 13.02 -19.56
C VAL A 48 50.17 13.39 -20.25
N GLU A 49 50.53 14.68 -20.28
CA GLU A 49 51.81 15.14 -20.85
C GLU A 49 53.02 14.59 -20.08
N HIS A 50 53.01 14.69 -18.75
CA HIS A 50 54.08 14.15 -17.91
C HIS A 50 54.17 12.62 -17.98
N GLY A 51 53.04 11.91 -18.12
CA GLY A 51 52.99 10.47 -18.34
C GLY A 51 53.60 10.07 -19.69
N SER A 52 53.30 10.80 -20.76
CA SER A 52 53.92 10.59 -22.08
C SER A 52 55.42 10.85 -22.06
N LEU A 53 55.88 11.89 -21.34
CA LEU A 53 57.31 12.19 -21.17
C LEU A 53 58.02 11.12 -20.34
N LEU A 54 57.37 10.59 -19.29
CA LEU A 54 57.89 9.49 -18.48
C LEU A 54 58.09 8.24 -19.33
N GLN A 55 57.11 7.88 -20.15
CA GLN A 55 57.18 6.71 -21.05
C GLN A 55 58.31 6.86 -22.08
N GLY A 56 58.52 8.07 -22.61
CA GLY A 56 59.63 8.39 -23.51
C GLY A 56 61.00 8.29 -22.82
N LEU A 57 61.13 8.76 -21.57
CA LEU A 57 62.38 8.72 -20.82
C LEU A 57 62.75 7.32 -20.31
N GLN A 58 61.75 6.48 -20.01
CA GLN A 58 61.97 5.07 -19.64
C GLN A 58 62.54 4.23 -20.79
N SER A 59 62.38 4.68 -22.04
CA SER A 59 62.97 4.02 -23.21
C SER A 59 64.45 4.35 -23.45
N GLN A 60 65.01 5.34 -22.73
CA GLN A 60 66.42 5.73 -22.84
C GLN A 60 67.23 5.21 -21.65
N ASP A 61 68.19 4.32 -21.91
CA ASP A 61 68.98 3.64 -20.87
C ASP A 61 70.20 4.48 -20.42
N ALA A 62 69.96 5.75 -20.05
CA ALA A 62 70.98 6.68 -19.59
C ALA A 62 70.77 7.05 -18.12
N PRO A 63 71.83 7.13 -17.28
CA PRO A 63 71.70 7.45 -15.86
C PRO A 63 71.03 8.81 -15.60
N ALA A 64 71.30 9.81 -16.45
CA ALA A 64 70.63 11.11 -16.38
C ALA A 64 69.13 11.07 -16.78
N ALA A 65 68.70 10.07 -17.56
CA ALA A 65 67.30 9.84 -17.89
C ALA A 65 66.53 9.22 -16.71
N ARG A 66 67.21 8.39 -15.90
CA ARG A 66 66.63 7.76 -14.70
C ARG A 66 66.31 8.77 -13.60
N ASP A 67 67.19 9.75 -13.36
CA ASP A 67 66.95 10.81 -12.38
C ASP A 67 65.77 11.71 -12.80
N LYS A 68 65.70 12.07 -14.10
CA LYS A 68 64.57 12.83 -14.68
C LYS A 68 63.26 12.06 -14.63
N ALA A 69 63.28 10.76 -14.89
CA ALA A 69 62.10 9.90 -14.75
C ALA A 69 61.61 9.85 -13.29
N SER A 70 62.53 9.76 -12.32
CA SER A 70 62.16 9.78 -10.90
C SER A 70 61.50 11.10 -10.46
N LEU A 71 61.95 12.23 -11.01
CA LEU A 71 61.38 13.54 -10.73
C LEU A 71 59.99 13.68 -11.36
N LEU A 72 59.81 13.21 -12.60
CA LEU A 72 58.51 13.20 -13.28
C LEU A 72 57.50 12.29 -12.57
N SER A 73 57.90 11.12 -12.06
CA SER A 73 57.02 10.28 -11.24
C SER A 73 56.53 11.00 -9.99
N LYS A 74 57.41 11.72 -9.28
CA LYS A 74 57.01 12.53 -8.10
C LYS A 74 56.05 13.66 -8.47
N ILE A 75 56.25 14.29 -9.63
CA ILE A 75 55.35 15.35 -10.13
C ILE A 75 53.96 14.77 -10.45
N ILE A 76 53.90 13.61 -11.10
CA ILE A 76 52.64 12.90 -11.40
C ILE A 76 51.91 12.53 -10.10
N GLU A 77 52.61 12.01 -9.08
CA GLU A 77 52.01 11.71 -7.77
C GLU A 77 51.41 12.96 -7.11
N MET A 78 52.08 14.11 -7.19
CA MET A 78 51.52 15.38 -6.66
C MET A 78 50.31 15.86 -7.46
N ILE A 79 50.29 15.65 -8.79
CA ILE A 79 49.14 15.97 -9.65
C ILE A 79 47.95 15.07 -9.31
N ASP A 80 48.17 13.76 -9.09
CA ASP A 80 47.14 12.80 -8.69
C ASP A 80 46.50 13.17 -7.33
N LEU A 81 47.32 13.62 -6.37
CA LEU A 81 46.84 14.16 -5.09
C LEU A 81 45.95 15.39 -5.30
N GLY A 82 46.39 16.36 -6.11
CA GLY A 82 45.61 17.56 -6.42
C GLY A 82 44.29 17.27 -7.17
N LEU A 83 44.29 16.27 -8.06
CA LEU A 83 43.08 15.77 -8.72
C LEU A 83 42.10 15.15 -7.71
N GLY A 84 42.60 14.36 -6.77
CA GLY A 84 41.82 13.79 -5.68
C GLY A 84 41.14 14.86 -4.82
N GLU A 85 41.88 15.91 -4.44
CA GLU A 85 41.34 17.04 -3.67
C GLU A 85 40.25 17.78 -4.45
N ALA A 86 40.48 18.09 -5.74
CA ALA A 86 39.49 18.74 -6.59
C ALA A 86 38.20 17.92 -6.75
N GLN A 87 38.33 16.59 -6.85
CA GLN A 87 37.18 15.69 -6.96
C GLN A 87 36.36 15.61 -5.66
N VAL A 88 37.03 15.62 -4.50
CA VAL A 88 36.36 15.71 -3.20
C VAL A 88 35.61 17.04 -3.06
N MET A 89 36.20 18.16 -3.47
CA MET A 89 35.55 19.47 -3.47
C MET A 89 34.28 19.48 -4.33
N GLN A 90 34.31 18.86 -5.52
CA GLN A 90 33.15 18.74 -6.40
C GLN A 90 32.04 17.86 -5.80
N ALA A 91 32.40 16.72 -5.21
CA ALA A 91 31.46 15.82 -4.55
C ALA A 91 30.78 16.50 -3.36
N LEU A 92 31.54 17.20 -2.52
CA LEU A 92 31.03 17.94 -1.38
C LEU A 92 30.06 19.05 -1.82
N ALA A 93 30.39 19.78 -2.87
CA ALA A 93 29.52 20.84 -3.39
C ALA A 93 28.20 20.28 -3.93
N SER A 94 28.23 19.15 -4.63
CA SER A 94 27.02 18.46 -5.11
C SER A 94 26.14 17.98 -3.95
N HIS A 95 26.74 17.37 -2.92
CA HIS A 95 26.02 16.98 -1.71
C HIS A 95 25.38 18.17 -1.00
N LEU A 96 26.09 19.31 -0.89
CA LEU A 96 25.55 20.51 -0.26
C LEU A 96 24.33 21.05 -1.04
N GLN A 97 24.42 21.10 -2.37
CA GLN A 97 23.30 21.53 -3.23
C GLN A 97 22.06 20.64 -3.07
N MET A 98 22.25 19.32 -2.99
CA MET A 98 21.16 18.37 -2.76
C MET A 98 20.49 18.61 -1.40
N VAL A 99 21.28 18.78 -0.33
CA VAL A 99 20.77 19.04 1.02
C VAL A 99 20.04 20.39 1.09
N GLU A 100 20.54 21.42 0.41
CA GLU A 100 19.88 22.72 0.34
C GLU A 100 18.55 22.65 -0.42
N ALA A 101 18.48 21.89 -1.51
CA ALA A 101 17.24 21.65 -2.23
C ALA A 101 16.20 20.92 -1.36
N GLU A 102 16.61 19.88 -0.64
CA GLU A 102 15.74 19.16 0.31
C GLU A 102 15.23 20.07 1.42
N LYS A 103 16.12 20.89 2.00
CA LYS A 103 15.75 21.90 3.01
C LYS A 103 14.72 22.89 2.47
N GLN A 104 14.84 23.32 1.23
CA GLN A 104 13.89 24.24 0.59
C GLN A 104 12.53 23.56 0.32
N LYS A 105 12.53 22.29 -0.10
CA LYS A 105 11.31 21.47 -0.25
C LYS A 105 10.57 21.34 1.07
N LEU A 106 11.28 20.96 2.15
CA LEU A 106 10.70 20.83 3.50
C LEU A 106 10.14 22.16 4.02
N ARG A 107 10.84 23.29 3.81
CA ARG A 107 10.33 24.62 4.18
C ARG A 107 9.02 24.97 3.50
N THR A 108 8.89 24.64 2.21
CA THR A 108 7.64 24.86 1.45
C THR A 108 6.52 23.97 1.97
N GLN A 109 6.82 22.70 2.26
CA GLN A 109 5.85 21.77 2.84
C GLN A 109 5.36 22.24 4.22
N VAL A 110 6.25 22.71 5.09
CA VAL A 110 5.87 23.27 6.40
C VAL A 110 4.94 24.47 6.23
N LYS A 111 5.24 25.41 5.31
CA LYS A 111 4.35 26.55 5.04
C LYS A 111 2.95 26.10 4.58
N ARG A 112 2.89 25.12 3.68
CA ARG A 112 1.63 24.54 3.20
C ARG A 112 0.83 23.91 4.33
N LEU A 113 1.47 23.08 5.16
CA LEU A 113 0.82 22.44 6.31
C LEU A 113 0.33 23.46 7.33
N CYS A 114 1.06 24.55 7.57
CA CYS A 114 0.59 25.64 8.43
C CYS A 114 -0.66 26.32 7.87
N GLN A 115 -0.72 26.53 6.55
CA GLN A 115 -1.89 27.12 5.88
C GLN A 115 -3.11 26.18 5.91
N GLU A 116 -2.91 24.88 5.65
CA GLU A 116 -3.97 23.88 5.75
C GLU A 116 -4.49 23.76 7.19
N ASN A 117 -3.60 23.80 8.20
CA ASN A 117 -4.02 23.83 9.60
C ASN A 117 -4.81 25.09 9.97
N ALA A 118 -4.43 26.26 9.43
CA ALA A 118 -5.20 27.48 9.65
C ALA A 118 -6.61 27.37 9.03
N TRP A 119 -6.69 26.90 7.79
CA TRP A 119 -7.96 26.67 7.11
C TRP A 119 -8.87 25.66 7.84
N LEU A 120 -8.31 24.55 8.32
CA LEU A 120 -9.07 23.55 9.09
C LEU A 120 -9.60 24.11 10.42
N ARG A 121 -8.85 25.02 11.07
CA ARG A 121 -9.33 25.69 12.29
C ARG A 121 -10.48 26.64 11.99
N ASP A 122 -10.42 27.37 10.87
CA ASP A 122 -11.50 28.26 10.44
C ASP A 122 -12.75 27.46 10.07
N GLU A 123 -12.60 26.34 9.35
CA GLU A 123 -13.72 25.46 9.00
C GLU A 123 -14.34 24.81 10.26
N LEU A 124 -13.50 24.36 11.20
CA LEU A 124 -13.98 23.85 12.49
C LEU A 124 -14.78 24.90 13.25
N ALA A 125 -14.28 26.14 13.34
CA ALA A 125 -15.00 27.25 13.96
C ALA A 125 -16.34 27.53 13.25
N GLY A 126 -16.37 27.48 11.91
CA GLY A 126 -17.60 27.62 11.13
C GLY A 126 -18.62 26.52 11.40
N THR A 127 -18.18 25.27 11.52
CA THR A 127 -19.08 24.15 11.87
C THR A 127 -19.60 24.25 13.31
N GLN A 128 -18.76 24.68 14.25
CA GLN A 128 -19.17 24.91 15.64
C GLN A 128 -20.22 26.03 15.75
N GLN A 129 -20.06 27.11 14.99
CA GLN A 129 -21.05 28.19 14.96
C GLN A 129 -22.40 27.71 14.39
N LYS A 130 -22.38 26.87 13.33
CA LYS A 130 -23.60 26.27 12.77
C LYS A 130 -24.28 25.32 13.77
N LEU A 131 -23.49 24.51 14.48
CA LEU A 131 -24.00 23.63 15.53
C LEU A 131 -24.68 24.45 16.62
N GLN A 132 -24.02 25.48 17.15
CA GLN A 132 -24.59 26.37 18.17
C GLN A 132 -25.88 27.05 17.69
N ALA A 133 -25.94 27.51 16.43
CA ALA A 133 -27.15 28.08 15.85
C ALA A 133 -28.29 27.04 15.76
N SER A 134 -27.98 25.79 15.40
CA SER A 134 -28.97 24.72 15.37
C SER A 134 -29.47 24.34 16.76
N GLU A 135 -28.59 24.33 17.77
CA GLU A 135 -28.97 24.08 19.16
C GLU A 135 -29.88 25.20 19.71
N GLN A 136 -29.58 26.46 19.38
CA GLN A 136 -30.46 27.59 19.71
C GLN A 136 -31.83 27.48 19.03
N ALA A 137 -31.87 27.08 17.76
CA ALA A 137 -33.13 26.88 17.05
C ALA A 137 -33.96 25.73 17.65
N VAL A 138 -33.31 24.63 18.06
CA VAL A 138 -33.99 23.52 18.74
C VAL A 138 -34.55 23.97 20.09
N ALA A 139 -33.79 24.74 20.88
CA ALA A 139 -34.27 25.28 22.15
C ALA A 139 -35.50 26.19 21.97
N GLN A 140 -35.51 27.05 20.94
CA GLN A 140 -36.68 27.88 20.60
C GLN A 140 -37.90 27.02 20.24
N LEU A 141 -37.72 26.00 19.39
CA LEU A 141 -38.81 25.09 19.03
C LEU A 141 -39.34 24.28 20.23
N GLU A 142 -38.47 23.91 21.17
CA GLU A 142 -38.89 23.26 22.42
C GLU A 142 -39.72 24.19 23.31
N GLU A 143 -39.35 25.48 23.40
CA GLU A 143 -40.13 26.48 24.12
C GLU A 143 -41.48 26.74 23.45
N GLU A 144 -41.52 26.89 22.12
CA GLU A 144 -42.76 27.03 21.36
C GLU A 144 -43.67 25.82 21.55
N LYS A 145 -43.10 24.61 21.51
CA LYS A 145 -43.84 23.38 21.79
C LYS A 145 -44.43 23.39 23.21
N ARG A 146 -43.63 23.74 24.22
CA ARG A 146 -44.13 23.86 25.62
C ARG A 146 -45.25 24.90 25.73
N HIS A 147 -45.14 26.02 25.02
CA HIS A 147 -46.19 27.04 24.99
C HIS A 147 -47.47 26.52 24.32
N LEU A 148 -47.36 25.81 23.20
CA LEU A 148 -48.50 25.18 22.54
C LEU A 148 -49.16 24.11 23.41
N ASP A 149 -48.37 23.26 24.08
CA ASP A 149 -48.86 22.26 25.02
C ASP A 149 -49.57 22.92 26.21
N PHE A 150 -49.06 24.06 26.69
CA PHE A 150 -49.70 24.86 27.72
C PHE A 150 -51.04 25.47 27.26
N MET A 151 -51.10 26.07 26.06
CA MET A 151 -52.35 26.58 25.50
C MET A 151 -53.38 25.48 25.26
N ALA A 152 -52.94 24.32 24.77
CA ALA A 152 -53.81 23.14 24.59
C ALA A 152 -54.36 22.66 25.93
N SER A 153 -53.54 22.67 26.98
CA SER A 153 -53.97 22.36 28.34
C SER A 153 -54.97 23.38 28.87
N MET A 154 -54.79 24.69 28.64
CA MET A 154 -55.78 25.71 29.04
C MET A 154 -57.12 25.56 28.31
N ARG A 155 -57.12 25.19 27.02
CA ARG A 155 -58.36 24.92 26.27
C ARG A 155 -59.17 23.74 26.82
N GLN A 156 -58.55 22.81 27.56
CA GLN A 156 -59.27 21.71 28.21
C GLN A 156 -60.05 22.15 29.45
N TYR A 157 -59.75 23.34 29.99
CA TYR A 157 -60.43 23.92 31.15
C TYR A 157 -61.34 25.10 30.78
N ASP A 158 -61.44 25.45 29.50
CA ASP A 158 -62.40 26.43 29.01
C ASP A 158 -63.78 25.73 28.93
N PRO A 159 -64.78 26.12 29.74
CA PRO A 159 -66.09 25.50 29.69
C PRO A 159 -66.79 25.94 28.41
N ASP A 160 -67.15 24.98 27.56
CA ASP A 160 -68.08 25.20 26.46
C ASP A 160 -69.38 25.79 27.05
N PRO A 161 -69.86 26.98 26.62
CA PRO A 161 -71.18 27.44 27.00
C PRO A 161 -72.20 26.67 26.17
N SER A 162 -72.58 25.48 26.64
CA SER A 162 -73.66 24.74 26.02
C SER A 162 -75.03 25.26 26.46
N THR A 163 -75.98 25.25 25.51
CA THR A 163 -77.46 25.29 25.62
C THR A 163 -78.06 26.71 25.58
N GLU A 164 -79.03 27.09 24.74
CA GLU A 164 -80.17 26.43 24.04
C GLU A 164 -80.59 27.31 22.83
N ASP A 165 -81.10 26.72 21.73
CA ASP A 165 -82.48 27.02 21.26
C ASP A 165 -82.84 26.23 19.99
N GLU A 166 -83.93 25.45 20.10
CA GLU A 166 -84.65 24.86 18.97
C GLU A 166 -85.67 25.86 18.37
N ASN A 167 -85.92 25.70 17.07
CA ASN A 167 -87.09 26.14 16.29
C ASN A 167 -87.23 27.63 15.88
N ALA A 168 -86.87 27.89 14.61
CA ALA A 168 -87.68 28.75 13.73
C ALA A 168 -87.57 28.32 12.25
N LYS A 169 -88.72 28.25 11.59
CA LYS A 169 -88.98 27.89 10.18
C LYS A 169 -88.42 28.92 9.20
N ASP A 170 -87.82 28.49 8.09
CA ASP A 170 -88.33 28.59 6.71
C ASP A 170 -87.23 28.35 5.64
N ARG A 171 -87.59 27.59 4.61
CA ARG A 171 -86.80 27.22 3.39
C ARG A 171 -86.87 28.36 2.33
N PRO A 172 -86.26 28.29 1.10
CA PRO A 172 -85.28 27.36 0.48
C PRO A 172 -84.21 28.03 -0.45
N LYS A 173 -83.44 27.19 -1.20
CA LYS A 173 -82.66 27.40 -2.47
C LYS A 173 -81.14 27.64 -2.32
N ASP A 174 -80.22 27.01 -3.06
CA ASP A 174 -80.25 26.12 -4.23
C ASP A 174 -79.07 25.13 -4.18
N ASP A 175 -79.30 23.96 -4.79
CA ASP A 175 -78.42 22.81 -5.06
C ASP A 175 -77.80 22.97 -6.49
N PRO A 176 -77.17 21.96 -7.12
CA PRO A 176 -75.83 21.37 -7.01
C PRO A 176 -75.03 21.59 -8.34
N VAL A 177 -73.87 20.94 -8.59
CA VAL A 177 -73.46 20.41 -9.92
C VAL A 177 -72.10 19.69 -9.86
N VAL A 178 -72.11 18.54 -10.50
CA VAL A 178 -71.06 17.54 -10.75
C VAL A 178 -70.37 17.84 -12.09
N ASP A 179 -69.08 17.52 -12.24
CA ASP A 179 -68.45 16.78 -13.38
C ASP A 179 -67.07 17.27 -13.91
N LEU A 180 -66.15 16.29 -13.95
CA LEU A 180 -65.24 15.90 -15.07
C LEU A 180 -64.01 16.75 -15.45
N PHE A 181 -62.85 16.36 -14.90
CA PHE A 181 -61.50 16.12 -15.52
C PHE A 181 -60.83 17.19 -16.44
N PRO A 182 -59.50 17.14 -16.73
CA PRO A 182 -58.31 16.62 -16.02
C PRO A 182 -57.05 17.56 -16.08
N ASP A 183 -55.99 17.11 -15.40
CA ASP A 183 -54.55 17.33 -15.61
C ASP A 183 -53.77 18.57 -15.09
N ASP A 184 -52.61 18.17 -14.53
CA ASP A 184 -51.29 18.78 -14.40
C ASP A 184 -50.89 19.67 -13.20
N ASP A 185 -49.72 19.26 -12.68
CA ASP A 185 -48.74 19.93 -11.82
C ASP A 185 -48.83 19.83 -10.28
N ALA A 186 -48.22 18.72 -9.81
CA ALA A 186 -47.03 18.70 -8.95
C ALA A 186 -47.12 19.02 -7.44
N ASP A 187 -46.76 17.97 -6.69
CA ASP A 187 -45.77 17.93 -5.60
C ASP A 187 -46.07 18.50 -4.19
N ASP A 188 -46.35 17.51 -3.31
CA ASP A 188 -45.45 17.09 -2.21
C ASP A 188 -45.72 17.68 -0.81
N ARG A 189 -46.31 16.84 0.08
CA ARG A 189 -46.11 16.79 1.55
C ARG A 189 -46.90 15.66 2.23
N ASN A 190 -46.20 14.55 2.50
CA ASN A 190 -46.13 13.83 3.77
C ASN A 190 -47.42 13.48 4.56
N SER A 191 -47.81 12.20 4.63
CA SER A 191 -48.18 11.58 5.93
C SER A 191 -48.08 10.04 5.91
N LYS A 192 -47.61 9.53 7.05
CA LYS A 192 -47.31 8.13 7.41
C LYS A 192 -48.54 7.22 7.38
N SER A 193 -48.38 6.02 6.83
CA SER A 193 -49.12 4.84 7.30
C SER A 193 -48.24 3.59 7.31
N ILE A 194 -48.50 2.78 8.33
CA ILE A 194 -47.73 1.67 8.87
C ILE A 194 -47.88 0.42 7.99
N SER A 195 -46.78 -0.24 7.62
CA SER A 195 -46.78 -1.63 7.16
C SER A 195 -45.39 -2.27 7.35
N PRO A 196 -45.31 -3.61 7.55
CA PRO A 196 -44.17 -4.28 8.14
C PRO A 196 -43.00 -4.43 7.17
N THR A 197 -41.80 -4.22 7.68
CA THR A 197 -40.54 -4.19 6.94
C THR A 197 -40.30 -5.51 6.15
N PRO A 198 -40.01 -5.46 4.84
CA PRO A 198 -39.66 -6.64 4.06
C PRO A 198 -38.28 -7.19 4.44
N PRO A 199 -37.99 -8.49 4.24
CA PRO A 199 -36.72 -9.15 4.62
C PRO A 199 -35.48 -8.71 3.81
N SER A 200 -35.57 -7.64 3.02
CA SER A 200 -34.56 -7.24 2.03
C SER A 200 -33.49 -6.29 2.54
N GLN A 201 -33.60 -5.77 3.78
CA GLN A 201 -32.52 -4.97 4.40
C GLN A 201 -31.40 -5.81 5.02
N PHE A 202 -31.61 -7.12 5.22
CA PHE A 202 -30.53 -8.03 5.63
C PHE A 202 -29.59 -8.42 4.47
N ALA A 203 -30.02 -8.22 3.22
CA ALA A 203 -29.27 -8.67 2.04
C ALA A 203 -28.17 -7.70 1.57
N GLN A 204 -28.13 -6.45 2.08
CA GLN A 204 -27.04 -5.51 1.78
C GLN A 204 -25.91 -5.52 2.82
N GLN A 205 -26.07 -6.27 3.92
CA GLN A 205 -25.06 -6.45 4.96
C GLN A 205 -24.14 -7.66 4.70
N VAL A 206 -24.16 -8.19 3.48
CA VAL A 206 -23.43 -9.41 3.08
C VAL A 206 -22.11 -9.10 2.38
N ASN A 207 -21.77 -7.82 2.20
CA ASN A 207 -20.47 -7.39 1.63
C ASN A 207 -19.39 -7.17 2.72
N ALA A 208 -19.49 -7.92 3.83
CA ALA A 208 -18.80 -7.71 5.10
C ALA A 208 -17.34 -8.20 5.11
N GLY A 209 -16.50 -7.61 4.25
CA GLY A 209 -15.09 -7.41 4.57
C GLY A 209 -14.98 -6.26 5.58
N TYR A 210 -14.15 -6.41 6.61
CA TYR A 210 -13.76 -5.40 7.62
C TYR A 210 -14.14 -3.94 7.25
N GLU A 211 -15.16 -3.35 7.88
CA GLU A 211 -15.49 -1.94 7.73
C GLU A 211 -14.96 -1.19 8.96
N ILE A 212 -13.96 -0.34 8.73
CA ILE A 212 -13.41 0.52 9.77
C ILE A 212 -14.33 1.73 9.86
N PRO A 213 -14.87 2.04 11.06
CA PRO A 213 -15.75 3.19 11.23
C PRO A 213 -15.11 4.47 10.70
N ALA A 214 -15.91 5.34 10.06
CA ALA A 214 -15.40 6.54 9.38
C ALA A 214 -14.52 7.43 10.29
N ARG A 215 -14.87 7.50 11.58
CA ARG A 215 -14.11 8.22 12.62
C ARG A 215 -12.71 7.63 12.88
N LEU A 216 -12.55 6.32 12.74
CA LEU A 216 -11.28 5.62 12.95
C LEU A 216 -10.47 5.47 11.68
N ARG A 217 -11.06 5.70 10.50
CA ARG A 217 -10.40 5.50 9.21
C ARG A 217 -9.16 6.39 9.03
N THR A 218 -9.25 7.67 9.41
CA THR A 218 -8.11 8.61 9.31
C THR A 218 -6.97 8.22 10.24
N LEU A 219 -7.29 7.90 11.50
CA LEU A 219 -6.32 7.42 12.48
C LEU A 219 -5.71 6.09 12.05
N HIS A 220 -6.53 5.15 11.57
CA HIS A 220 -6.09 3.86 11.04
C HIS A 220 -5.10 4.03 9.88
N ASN A 221 -5.42 4.87 8.91
CA ASN A 221 -4.55 5.14 7.76
C ASN A 221 -3.22 5.74 8.22
N LEU A 222 -3.25 6.67 9.18
CA LEU A 222 -2.04 7.28 9.75
C LEU A 222 -1.17 6.25 10.48
N VAL A 223 -1.78 5.37 11.27
CA VAL A 223 -1.09 4.27 11.96
C VAL A 223 -0.45 3.32 10.95
N ILE A 224 -1.18 2.90 9.90
CA ILE A 224 -0.62 2.05 8.85
C ILE A 224 0.53 2.75 8.14
N GLN A 225 0.40 4.04 7.84
CA GLN A 225 1.45 4.81 7.19
C GLN A 225 2.72 4.82 8.05
N TYR A 226 2.62 5.15 9.34
CA TYR A 226 3.77 5.12 10.24
C TYR A 226 4.35 3.71 10.43
N ALA A 227 3.50 2.69 10.56
CA ALA A 227 3.95 1.30 10.64
C ALA A 227 4.71 0.86 9.37
N SER A 228 4.20 1.24 8.19
CA SER A 228 4.85 0.93 6.90
C SER A 228 6.20 1.63 6.73
N GLN A 229 6.38 2.80 7.33
CA GLN A 229 7.66 3.53 7.37
C GLN A 229 8.62 2.98 8.45
N GLY A 230 8.22 1.95 9.21
CA GLY A 230 8.99 1.42 10.33
C GLY A 230 9.00 2.34 11.56
N ARG A 231 8.19 3.39 11.56
CA ARG A 231 8.08 4.39 12.64
C ARG A 231 7.16 3.94 13.77
N TYR A 232 7.50 2.80 14.35
CA TYR A 232 6.73 2.16 15.41
C TYR A 232 6.66 2.99 16.71
N GLU A 233 7.66 3.85 16.93
CA GLU A 233 7.73 4.79 18.04
C GLU A 233 6.61 5.83 18.03
N VAL A 234 6.04 6.13 16.86
CA VAL A 234 4.90 7.04 16.74
C VAL A 234 3.59 6.26 16.64
N ALA A 235 3.58 5.15 15.88
CA ALA A 235 2.37 4.36 15.66
C ALA A 235 1.82 3.76 16.96
N VAL A 236 2.67 3.20 17.82
CA VAL A 236 2.23 2.53 19.05
C VAL A 236 1.61 3.52 20.06
N PRO A 237 2.26 4.66 20.41
CA PRO A 237 1.65 5.63 21.31
C PRO A 237 0.35 6.22 20.75
N LEU A 238 0.28 6.48 19.44
CA LEU A 238 -0.93 6.98 18.80
C LEU A 238 -2.10 5.98 18.94
N CYS A 239 -1.85 4.69 18.72
CA CYS A 239 -2.85 3.64 18.94
C CYS A 239 -3.28 3.53 20.40
N LYS A 240 -2.34 3.61 21.36
CA LYS A 240 -2.66 3.54 22.79
C LYS A 240 -3.50 4.72 23.25
N GLN A 241 -3.13 5.93 22.83
CA GLN A 241 -3.91 7.13 23.13
C GLN A 241 -5.34 7.03 22.56
N ALA A 242 -5.47 6.60 21.31
CA ALA A 242 -6.78 6.43 20.69
C ALA A 242 -7.62 5.32 21.36
N LEU A 243 -6.99 4.26 21.87
CA LEU A 243 -7.67 3.23 22.67
C LEU A 243 -8.18 3.82 23.98
N GLU A 244 -7.36 4.57 24.72
CA GLU A 244 -7.77 5.21 25.97
C GLU A 244 -8.93 6.20 25.77
N ASP A 245 -8.90 6.97 24.67
CA ASP A 245 -9.96 7.93 24.34
C ASP A 245 -11.26 7.22 23.92
N LEU A 246 -11.17 6.10 23.20
CA LEU A 246 -12.32 5.27 22.86
C LEU A 246 -12.92 4.57 24.09
N GLU A 247 -12.08 4.07 25.00
CA GLU A 247 -12.54 3.43 26.24
C GLU A 247 -13.26 4.43 27.15
N LYS A 248 -12.77 5.68 27.24
CA LYS A 248 -13.42 6.75 28.01
C LYS A 248 -14.76 7.17 27.43
N THR A 249 -14.88 7.21 26.10
CA THR A 249 -16.08 7.73 25.41
C THR A 249 -17.15 6.67 25.21
N SER A 250 -16.75 5.45 24.82
CA SER A 250 -17.66 4.40 24.35
C SER A 250 -17.66 3.15 25.24
N GLY A 251 -16.74 3.06 26.20
CA GLY A 251 -16.53 1.87 27.02
C GLY A 251 -15.66 0.81 26.32
N HIS A 252 -15.07 -0.09 27.12
CA HIS A 252 -14.14 -1.12 26.63
C HIS A 252 -14.81 -2.17 25.74
N ASP A 253 -16.07 -2.51 26.01
CA ASP A 253 -16.83 -3.50 25.22
C ASP A 253 -17.34 -2.95 23.87
N HIS A 254 -16.81 -1.83 23.35
CA HIS A 254 -17.30 -1.27 22.09
C HIS A 254 -16.60 -1.89 20.85
N PRO A 255 -17.31 -2.14 19.72
CA PRO A 255 -16.69 -2.67 18.49
C PRO A 255 -15.51 -1.85 17.94
N ASP A 256 -15.50 -0.53 18.16
CA ASP A 256 -14.39 0.36 17.82
C ASP A 256 -13.12 0.07 18.63
N VAL A 257 -13.26 -0.28 19.92
CA VAL A 257 -12.12 -0.69 20.76
C VAL A 257 -11.53 -1.98 20.21
N ALA A 258 -12.36 -2.97 19.86
CA ALA A 258 -11.89 -4.19 19.20
C ALA A 258 -11.23 -3.92 17.84
N THR A 259 -11.67 -2.90 17.12
CA THR A 259 -11.06 -2.47 15.84
C THR A 259 -9.67 -1.89 16.09
N MET A 260 -9.53 -0.99 17.07
CA MET A 260 -8.25 -0.40 17.44
C MET A 260 -7.26 -1.40 18.05
N LEU A 261 -7.73 -2.34 18.88
CA LEU A 261 -6.92 -3.44 19.42
C LEU A 261 -6.37 -4.31 18.30
N ASN A 262 -7.20 -4.63 17.28
CA ASN A 262 -6.74 -5.37 16.11
C ASN A 262 -5.69 -4.60 15.31
N ILE A 263 -5.83 -3.27 15.17
CA ILE A 263 -4.82 -2.42 14.50
C ILE A 263 -3.50 -2.44 15.28
N LEU A 264 -3.54 -2.23 16.59
CA LEU A 264 -2.34 -2.26 17.43
C LEU A 264 -1.67 -3.65 17.41
N ALA A 265 -2.46 -4.73 17.37
CA ALA A 265 -1.93 -6.08 17.24
C ALA A 265 -1.18 -6.30 15.93
N LEU A 266 -1.63 -5.72 14.82
CA LEU A 266 -0.90 -5.76 13.54
C LEU A 266 0.44 -5.01 13.64
N VAL A 267 0.45 -3.85 14.29
CA VAL A 267 1.68 -3.07 14.53
C VAL A 267 2.66 -3.87 15.40
N TYR A 268 2.20 -4.59 16.43
CA TYR A 268 3.04 -5.46 17.24
C TYR A 268 3.49 -6.73 16.52
N ARG A 269 2.67 -7.29 15.64
CA ARG A 269 3.09 -8.38 14.75
C ARG A 269 4.26 -7.96 13.87
N ASP A 270 4.20 -6.77 13.30
CA ASP A 270 5.26 -6.26 12.40
C ASP A 270 6.56 -5.95 13.17
N GLN A 271 6.48 -5.72 14.47
CA GLN A 271 7.63 -5.65 15.40
C GLN A 271 8.10 -7.02 15.92
N ASN A 272 7.51 -8.13 15.46
CA ASN A 272 7.75 -9.49 15.99
C ASN A 272 7.35 -9.69 17.47
N LYS A 273 6.55 -8.79 18.06
CA LYS A 273 6.04 -8.91 19.44
C LYS A 273 4.77 -9.77 19.47
N TYR A 274 4.91 -11.03 19.07
CA TYR A 274 3.78 -11.95 18.86
C TYR A 274 2.97 -12.26 20.11
N LYS A 275 3.58 -12.22 21.31
CA LYS A 275 2.87 -12.46 22.58
C LYS A 275 1.91 -11.32 22.92
N GLU A 276 2.36 -10.08 22.77
CA GLU A 276 1.55 -8.88 23.00
C GLU A 276 0.43 -8.79 21.97
N ALA A 277 0.74 -9.03 20.69
CA ALA A 277 -0.25 -9.08 19.62
C ALA A 277 -1.35 -10.13 19.86
N ALA A 278 -0.98 -11.32 20.35
CA ALA A 278 -1.95 -12.37 20.66
C ALA A 278 -2.87 -12.00 21.83
N ASN A 279 -2.34 -11.33 22.86
CA ASN A 279 -3.17 -10.86 23.97
C ASN A 279 -4.21 -9.83 23.50
N LEU A 280 -3.79 -8.85 22.70
CA LEU A 280 -4.68 -7.83 22.15
C LEU A 280 -5.76 -8.42 21.23
N LEU A 281 -5.42 -9.43 20.42
CA LEU A 281 -6.42 -10.09 19.57
C LEU A 281 -7.37 -11.01 20.34
N ASN A 282 -6.94 -11.63 21.44
CA ASN A 282 -7.86 -12.37 22.32
C ASN A 282 -8.86 -11.42 22.99
N ASP A 283 -8.40 -10.25 23.40
CA ASP A 283 -9.26 -9.20 23.96
C ASP A 283 -10.26 -8.68 22.91
N ALA A 284 -9.76 -8.34 21.71
CA ALA A 284 -10.61 -7.96 20.57
C ALA A 284 -11.61 -9.05 20.15
N LEU A 285 -11.25 -10.34 20.32
CA LEU A 285 -12.13 -11.46 20.04
C LEU A 285 -13.28 -11.50 21.05
N ALA A 286 -12.99 -11.40 22.35
CA ALA A 286 -13.99 -11.39 23.42
C ALA A 286 -15.00 -10.26 23.24
N ILE A 287 -14.51 -9.04 22.93
CA ILE A 287 -15.38 -7.88 22.66
C ILE A 287 -16.26 -8.15 21.43
N ARG A 288 -15.70 -8.68 20.33
CA ARG A 288 -16.46 -8.96 19.09
C ARG A 288 -17.50 -10.07 19.28
N GLU A 289 -17.19 -11.11 20.04
CA GLU A 289 -18.16 -12.18 20.35
C GLU A 289 -19.33 -11.63 21.16
N LYS A 290 -19.05 -10.78 22.16
CA LYS A 290 -20.09 -10.17 23.00
C LYS A 290 -20.96 -9.17 22.25
N THR A 291 -20.37 -8.38 21.35
CA THR A 291 -21.07 -7.28 20.65
C THR A 291 -21.74 -7.68 19.35
N LEU A 292 -21.11 -8.54 18.56
CA LEU A 292 -21.54 -8.90 17.21
C LEU A 292 -22.08 -10.33 17.12
N GLY A 293 -21.86 -11.14 18.16
CA GLY A 293 -22.22 -12.56 18.19
C GLY A 293 -21.14 -13.48 17.61
N GLU A 294 -21.15 -14.74 18.03
CA GLU A 294 -20.10 -15.72 17.75
C GLU A 294 -19.95 -16.09 16.26
N ASN A 295 -21.00 -15.94 15.46
CA ASN A 295 -21.01 -16.29 14.03
C ASN A 295 -20.74 -15.08 13.11
N HIS A 296 -20.33 -13.93 13.65
CA HIS A 296 -20.12 -12.74 12.85
C HIS A 296 -18.82 -12.82 12.01
N PRO A 297 -18.77 -12.31 10.76
CA PRO A 297 -17.56 -12.30 9.93
C PRO A 297 -16.33 -11.64 10.60
N ALA A 298 -16.56 -10.61 11.42
CA ALA A 298 -15.49 -9.97 12.19
C ALA A 298 -14.84 -10.90 13.22
N VAL A 299 -15.60 -11.84 13.80
CA VAL A 299 -15.08 -12.88 14.71
C VAL A 299 -14.20 -13.85 13.92
N ALA A 300 -14.65 -14.31 12.75
CA ALA A 300 -13.85 -15.15 11.86
C ALA A 300 -12.54 -14.47 11.43
N ALA A 301 -12.56 -13.16 11.16
CA ALA A 301 -11.36 -12.39 10.85
C ALA A 301 -10.37 -12.35 12.03
N THR A 302 -10.84 -12.10 13.26
CA THR A 302 -9.99 -12.11 14.45
C THR A 302 -9.39 -13.49 14.71
N LEU A 303 -10.20 -14.54 14.62
CA LEU A 303 -9.77 -15.94 14.79
C LEU A 303 -8.69 -16.32 13.79
N ASN A 304 -8.84 -15.92 12.52
CA ASN A 304 -7.81 -16.13 11.51
C ASN A 304 -6.50 -15.39 11.83
N ASN A 305 -6.58 -14.14 12.30
CA ASN A 305 -5.40 -13.36 12.69
C ASN A 305 -4.68 -14.00 13.89
N LEU A 306 -5.42 -14.48 14.89
CA LEU A 306 -4.88 -15.24 16.02
C LEU A 306 -4.20 -16.53 15.56
N ALA A 307 -4.83 -17.30 14.67
CA ALA A 307 -4.26 -18.53 14.13
C ALA A 307 -2.91 -18.27 13.42
N VAL A 308 -2.80 -17.19 12.64
CA VAL A 308 -1.54 -16.78 12.00
C VAL A 308 -0.48 -16.41 13.05
N LEU A 309 -0.83 -15.65 14.08
CA LEU A 309 0.11 -15.31 15.16
C LEU A 309 0.62 -16.56 15.90
N TYR A 310 -0.25 -17.52 16.19
CA TYR A 310 0.15 -18.78 16.81
C TYR A 310 1.01 -19.62 15.87
N GLY A 311 0.69 -19.67 14.57
CA GLY A 311 1.50 -20.31 13.55
C GLY A 311 2.91 -19.73 13.47
N LYS A 312 3.04 -18.40 13.51
CA LYS A 312 4.34 -17.69 13.55
C LYS A 312 5.19 -18.04 14.78
N ARG A 313 4.55 -18.40 15.88
CA ARG A 313 5.21 -18.85 17.12
C ARG A 313 5.51 -20.35 17.14
N GLY A 314 5.18 -21.09 16.07
CA GLY A 314 5.29 -22.55 16.03
C GLY A 314 4.21 -23.30 16.83
N LYS A 315 3.20 -22.60 17.35
CA LYS A 315 2.09 -23.17 18.13
C LYS A 315 0.97 -23.67 17.21
N TYR A 316 1.29 -24.57 16.28
CA TYR A 316 0.36 -25.02 15.25
C TYR A 316 -0.87 -25.76 15.81
N LYS A 317 -0.71 -26.52 16.90
CA LYS A 317 -1.80 -27.22 17.59
C LYS A 317 -2.84 -26.26 18.21
N GLU A 318 -2.39 -25.09 18.68
CA GLU A 318 -3.28 -24.05 19.21
C GLU A 318 -3.94 -23.24 18.07
N ALA A 319 -3.26 -23.10 16.93
CA ALA A 319 -3.76 -22.38 15.76
C ALA A 319 -4.86 -23.12 14.99
N GLU A 320 -4.75 -24.44 14.87
CA GLU A 320 -5.69 -25.27 14.10
C GLU A 320 -7.17 -25.11 14.52
N PRO A 321 -7.55 -25.23 15.82
CA PRO A 321 -8.96 -25.09 16.21
C PRO A 321 -9.52 -23.69 15.93
N LEU A 322 -8.69 -22.64 16.08
CA LEU A 322 -9.09 -21.26 15.76
C LEU A 322 -9.35 -21.10 14.26
N CYS A 323 -8.49 -21.69 13.42
CA CYS A 323 -8.62 -21.66 11.97
C CYS A 323 -9.85 -22.46 11.50
N LYS A 324 -10.13 -23.62 12.11
CA LYS A 324 -11.34 -24.42 11.85
C LYS A 324 -12.61 -23.69 12.23
N ARG A 325 -12.65 -23.06 13.42
CA ARG A 325 -13.78 -22.22 13.83
C ARG A 325 -14.02 -21.05 12.87
N ALA A 326 -12.95 -20.38 12.42
CA ALA A 326 -13.07 -19.32 11.41
C ALA A 326 -13.64 -19.84 10.07
N LEU A 327 -13.26 -21.04 9.65
CA LEU A 327 -13.79 -21.69 8.46
C LEU A 327 -15.28 -21.99 8.60
N GLU A 328 -15.71 -22.59 9.70
CA GLU A 328 -17.12 -22.90 9.96
C GLU A 328 -18.00 -21.64 9.95
N ILE A 329 -17.52 -20.54 10.53
CA ILE A 329 -18.23 -19.26 10.50
C ILE A 329 -18.32 -18.74 9.06
N ARG A 330 -17.22 -18.75 8.29
CA ARG A 330 -17.21 -18.29 6.90
C ARG A 330 -18.13 -19.13 6.00
N GLU A 331 -18.15 -20.45 6.19
CA GLU A 331 -19.05 -21.35 5.44
C GLU A 331 -20.52 -21.08 5.77
N LYS A 332 -20.85 -20.80 7.04
CA LYS A 332 -22.22 -20.47 7.46
C LYS A 332 -22.71 -19.13 6.90
N VAL A 333 -21.85 -18.10 6.90
CA VAL A 333 -22.27 -16.75 6.49
C VAL A 333 -22.23 -16.56 4.97
N LEU A 334 -21.16 -17.04 4.31
CA LEU A 334 -20.90 -16.75 2.90
C LEU A 334 -21.27 -17.92 1.97
N GLY A 335 -21.52 -19.10 2.53
CA GLY A 335 -21.72 -20.34 1.78
C GLY A 335 -20.41 -21.09 1.51
N ARG A 336 -20.52 -22.39 1.21
CA ARG A 336 -19.37 -23.32 1.10
C ARG A 336 -18.42 -23.04 -0.07
N ASP A 337 -18.91 -22.36 -1.10
CA ASP A 337 -18.20 -22.13 -2.36
C ASP A 337 -17.76 -20.67 -2.55
N HIS A 338 -17.67 -19.91 -1.45
CA HIS A 338 -17.26 -18.52 -1.51
C HIS A 338 -15.71 -18.38 -1.57
N PRO A 339 -15.14 -17.44 -2.35
CA PRO A 339 -13.69 -17.24 -2.42
C PRO A 339 -12.98 -17.03 -1.07
N ASP A 340 -13.64 -16.40 -0.10
CA ASP A 340 -13.11 -16.27 1.27
C ASP A 340 -13.00 -17.61 2.02
N VAL A 341 -13.87 -18.58 1.71
CA VAL A 341 -13.76 -19.95 2.25
C VAL A 341 -12.52 -20.61 1.67
N ALA A 342 -12.24 -20.45 0.37
CA ALA A 342 -11.01 -20.93 -0.26
C ALA A 342 -9.75 -20.28 0.35
N LYS A 343 -9.82 -18.99 0.69
CA LYS A 343 -8.72 -18.29 1.37
C LYS A 343 -8.49 -18.86 2.76
N GLN A 344 -9.55 -19.15 3.50
CA GLN A 344 -9.46 -19.77 4.82
C GLN A 344 -8.93 -21.21 4.76
N LEU A 345 -9.35 -21.99 3.76
CA LEU A 345 -8.85 -23.34 3.50
C LEU A 345 -7.35 -23.34 3.21
N ASN A 346 -6.85 -22.39 2.42
CA ASN A 346 -5.41 -22.22 2.19
C ASN A 346 -4.61 -22.01 3.49
N ASN A 347 -5.13 -21.18 4.41
CA ASN A 347 -4.50 -20.95 5.71
C ASN A 347 -4.53 -22.21 6.60
N LEU A 348 -5.64 -22.95 6.60
CA LEU A 348 -5.77 -24.20 7.33
C LEU A 348 -4.82 -25.27 6.79
N ALA A 349 -4.72 -25.38 5.46
CA ALA A 349 -3.79 -26.28 4.77
C ALA A 349 -2.34 -25.98 5.17
N LEU A 350 -1.93 -24.70 5.19
CA LEU A 350 -0.57 -24.33 5.61
C LEU A 350 -0.28 -24.73 7.08
N LEU A 351 -1.26 -24.56 7.98
CA LEU A 351 -1.13 -24.99 9.38
C LEU A 351 -1.01 -26.50 9.51
N CYS A 352 -1.82 -27.27 8.76
CA CYS A 352 -1.73 -28.74 8.73
C CYS A 352 -0.41 -29.23 8.11
N GLN A 353 0.12 -28.51 7.10
CA GLN A 353 1.39 -28.83 6.45
C GLN A 353 2.55 -28.73 7.42
N ASN A 354 2.57 -27.70 8.28
CA ASN A 354 3.60 -27.56 9.31
C ASN A 354 3.48 -28.59 10.44
N GLN A 355 2.33 -29.27 10.55
CA GLN A 355 2.13 -30.41 11.46
C GLN A 355 2.45 -31.76 10.80
N GLY A 356 2.75 -31.80 9.50
CA GLY A 356 2.99 -33.05 8.76
C GLY A 356 1.73 -33.82 8.38
N LYS A 357 0.53 -33.22 8.49
CA LYS A 357 -0.76 -33.86 8.15
C LYS A 357 -1.05 -33.78 6.64
N TYR A 358 -0.20 -34.38 5.81
CA TYR A 358 -0.18 -34.15 4.37
C TYR A 358 -1.48 -34.51 3.62
N GLU A 359 -2.20 -35.55 4.05
CA GLU A 359 -3.49 -35.94 3.44
C GLU A 359 -4.57 -34.86 3.60
N GLU A 360 -4.65 -34.25 4.79
CA GLU A 360 -5.59 -33.15 5.04
C GLU A 360 -5.23 -31.91 4.19
N VAL A 361 -3.93 -31.65 4.04
CA VAL A 361 -3.41 -30.52 3.27
C VAL A 361 -3.81 -30.60 1.80
N GLU A 362 -3.66 -31.77 1.20
CA GLU A 362 -4.09 -32.01 -0.19
C GLU A 362 -5.59 -31.75 -0.35
N ARG A 363 -6.41 -32.32 0.55
CA ARG A 363 -7.86 -32.13 0.52
C ARG A 363 -8.26 -30.65 0.64
N TYR A 364 -7.63 -29.90 1.54
CA TYR A 364 -7.95 -28.48 1.72
C TYR A 364 -7.49 -27.62 0.53
N TYR A 365 -6.31 -27.87 -0.03
CA TYR A 365 -5.84 -27.13 -1.20
C TYR A 365 -6.63 -27.48 -2.47
N GLN A 366 -6.99 -28.75 -2.69
CA GLN A 366 -7.85 -29.15 -3.80
C GLN A 366 -9.22 -28.47 -3.71
N ARG A 367 -9.85 -28.50 -2.54
CA ARG A 367 -11.12 -27.79 -2.33
C ARG A 367 -10.99 -26.28 -2.54
N ALA A 368 -9.90 -25.66 -2.08
CA ALA A 368 -9.67 -24.24 -2.31
C ALA A 368 -9.49 -23.92 -3.80
N LEU A 369 -8.80 -24.80 -4.53
CA LEU A 369 -8.57 -24.67 -5.97
C LEU A 369 -9.89 -24.76 -6.75
N GLU A 370 -10.72 -25.76 -6.45
CA GLU A 370 -12.05 -25.94 -7.08
C GLU A 370 -12.92 -24.69 -6.93
N ILE A 371 -12.94 -24.10 -5.73
CA ILE A 371 -13.70 -22.87 -5.46
C ILE A 371 -13.14 -21.70 -6.26
N TYR A 372 -11.83 -21.49 -6.28
CA TYR A 372 -11.23 -20.39 -7.03
C TYR A 372 -11.42 -20.52 -8.54
N GLU A 373 -11.20 -21.73 -9.10
CA GLU A 373 -11.40 -21.98 -10.53
C GLU A 373 -12.87 -21.79 -10.93
N ALA A 374 -13.83 -22.22 -10.10
CA ALA A 374 -15.26 -22.07 -10.38
C ALA A 374 -15.78 -20.62 -10.24
N LYS A 375 -15.23 -19.81 -9.31
CA LYS A 375 -15.77 -18.47 -9.00
C LYS A 375 -15.00 -17.31 -9.63
N LEU A 376 -13.67 -17.39 -9.65
CA LEU A 376 -12.80 -16.31 -10.13
C LEU A 376 -12.25 -16.58 -11.54
N GLY A 377 -12.32 -17.85 -11.97
CA GLY A 377 -11.79 -18.30 -13.25
C GLY A 377 -10.32 -18.71 -13.17
N PRO A 378 -9.82 -19.38 -14.23
CA PRO A 378 -8.49 -20.01 -14.23
C PRO A 378 -7.31 -19.03 -14.30
N ASP A 379 -7.55 -17.75 -14.63
CA ASP A 379 -6.52 -16.70 -14.71
C ASP A 379 -6.24 -16.00 -13.38
N ASP A 380 -7.06 -16.25 -12.36
CA ASP A 380 -6.97 -15.53 -11.12
C ASP A 380 -5.64 -15.82 -10.38
N PRO A 381 -4.96 -14.79 -9.84
CA PRO A 381 -3.71 -14.98 -9.11
C PRO A 381 -3.82 -15.96 -7.93
N ASN A 382 -5.00 -16.11 -7.31
CA ASN A 382 -5.19 -17.05 -6.21
C ASN A 382 -5.21 -18.51 -6.67
N VAL A 383 -5.61 -18.79 -7.92
CA VAL A 383 -5.49 -20.13 -8.52
C VAL A 383 -4.01 -20.48 -8.65
N ALA A 384 -3.19 -19.60 -9.23
CA ALA A 384 -1.75 -19.82 -9.37
C ALA A 384 -1.05 -19.99 -8.01
N LYS A 385 -1.40 -19.17 -7.02
CA LYS A 385 -0.87 -19.29 -5.64
C LYS A 385 -1.26 -20.61 -4.99
N THR A 386 -2.52 -21.03 -5.12
CA THR A 386 -3.01 -22.30 -4.54
C THR A 386 -2.33 -23.50 -5.22
N LYS A 387 -2.15 -23.48 -6.55
CA LYS A 387 -1.39 -24.53 -7.27
C LYS A 387 0.07 -24.60 -6.81
N ASN A 388 0.73 -23.46 -6.61
CA ASN A 388 2.09 -23.43 -6.06
C ASN A 388 2.17 -23.99 -4.63
N ASN A 389 1.21 -23.65 -3.77
CA ASN A 389 1.15 -24.17 -2.40
C ASN A 389 0.92 -25.69 -2.39
N LEU A 390 0.02 -26.19 -3.24
CA LEU A 390 -0.22 -27.62 -3.42
C LEU A 390 1.02 -28.34 -3.98
N ALA A 391 1.70 -27.75 -4.97
CA ALA A 391 2.95 -28.28 -5.49
C ALA A 391 4.04 -28.34 -4.41
N SER A 392 4.13 -27.34 -3.54
CA SER A 392 5.04 -27.37 -2.36
C SER A 392 4.68 -28.50 -1.39
N CYS A 393 3.40 -28.79 -1.18
CA CYS A 393 2.96 -29.97 -0.42
C CYS A 393 3.46 -31.27 -1.06
N TYR A 394 3.30 -31.43 -2.37
CA TYR A 394 3.78 -32.60 -3.12
C TYR A 394 5.30 -32.74 -3.07
N LEU A 395 6.06 -31.64 -3.14
CA LEU A 395 7.52 -31.66 -2.98
C LEU A 395 7.94 -32.22 -1.61
N LYS A 396 7.25 -31.83 -0.53
CA LYS A 396 7.53 -32.32 0.83
C LYS A 396 7.19 -33.81 1.00
N GLN A 397 6.22 -34.32 0.25
CA GLN A 397 5.85 -35.74 0.26
C GLN A 397 6.70 -36.61 -0.67
N GLY A 398 7.52 -36.02 -1.53
CA GLY A 398 8.28 -36.76 -2.54
C GLY A 398 7.49 -37.08 -3.82
N LYS A 399 6.29 -36.50 -3.99
CA LYS A 399 5.45 -36.62 -5.20
C LYS A 399 5.93 -35.63 -6.28
N TYR A 400 7.16 -35.81 -6.76
CA TYR A 400 7.80 -34.82 -7.66
C TYR A 400 7.11 -34.67 -9.02
N LYS A 401 6.54 -35.75 -9.56
CA LYS A 401 5.82 -35.72 -10.85
C LYS A 401 4.56 -34.87 -10.75
N ASP A 402 3.79 -35.02 -9.67
CA ASP A 402 2.56 -34.26 -9.47
C ASP A 402 2.86 -32.77 -9.27
N ALA A 403 3.94 -32.44 -8.54
CA ALA A 403 4.42 -31.06 -8.39
C ALA A 403 4.86 -30.46 -9.74
N GLU A 404 5.56 -31.23 -10.57
CA GLU A 404 5.98 -30.80 -11.91
C GLU A 404 4.79 -30.45 -12.80
N VAL A 405 3.75 -31.29 -12.82
CA VAL A 405 2.52 -31.05 -13.59
C VAL A 405 1.86 -29.75 -13.16
N LEU A 406 1.73 -29.50 -11.85
CA LEU A 406 1.14 -28.26 -11.34
C LEU A 406 1.95 -27.01 -11.73
N TYR A 407 3.28 -27.07 -11.64
CA TYR A 407 4.13 -25.95 -12.07
C TYR A 407 4.03 -25.71 -13.58
N LYS A 408 4.00 -26.77 -14.40
CA LYS A 408 3.76 -26.67 -15.84
C LYS A 408 2.42 -26.00 -16.14
N GLN A 409 1.34 -26.39 -15.46
CA GLN A 409 0.02 -25.76 -15.62
C GLN A 409 0.03 -24.27 -15.31
N VAL A 410 0.69 -23.84 -14.23
CA VAL A 410 0.80 -22.41 -13.86
C VAL A 410 1.56 -21.63 -14.92
N LEU A 411 2.67 -22.16 -15.44
CA LEU A 411 3.46 -21.52 -16.49
C LEU A 411 2.75 -21.49 -17.84
N THR A 412 2.06 -22.57 -18.21
CA THR A 412 1.26 -22.64 -19.43
C THR A 412 0.14 -21.60 -19.40
N ARG A 413 -0.59 -21.50 -18.28
CA ARG A 413 -1.68 -20.52 -18.16
C ARG A 413 -1.16 -19.08 -18.16
N ALA A 414 -0.06 -18.82 -17.45
CA ALA A 414 0.60 -17.51 -17.47
C ALA A 414 1.06 -17.14 -18.89
N HIS A 415 1.55 -18.10 -19.67
CA HIS A 415 1.92 -17.89 -21.06
C HIS A 415 0.71 -17.60 -21.95
N GLU A 416 -0.36 -18.40 -21.84
CA GLU A 416 -1.59 -18.20 -22.62
C GLU A 416 -2.25 -16.85 -22.37
N ARG A 417 -2.20 -16.37 -21.13
CA ARG A 417 -2.74 -15.06 -20.75
C ARG A 417 -2.01 -13.90 -21.44
N GLU A 418 -0.69 -13.99 -21.56
CA GLU A 418 0.16 -12.91 -22.08
C GLU A 418 0.36 -13.00 -23.61
N PHE A 419 0.36 -14.22 -24.18
CA PHE A 419 0.75 -14.48 -25.57
C PHE A 419 -0.36 -15.13 -26.43
N GLY A 420 -1.52 -15.47 -25.85
CA GLY A 420 -2.59 -16.15 -26.56
C GLY A 420 -2.38 -17.67 -26.67
N ALA A 421 -3.13 -18.32 -27.57
CA ALA A 421 -3.09 -19.78 -27.70
C ALA A 421 -1.69 -20.30 -28.07
N ILE A 422 -1.37 -21.50 -27.58
CA ILE A 422 -0.11 -22.18 -27.86
C ILE A 422 -0.15 -22.66 -29.32
N ASP A 423 0.78 -22.18 -30.13
CA ASP A 423 0.98 -22.59 -31.52
C ASP A 423 2.40 -23.15 -31.74
N GLY A 424 2.76 -23.46 -32.99
CA GLY A 424 4.06 -24.06 -33.31
C GLY A 424 5.27 -23.16 -32.97
N ASP A 425 5.10 -21.84 -32.93
CA ASP A 425 6.15 -20.86 -32.66
C ASP A 425 6.01 -20.23 -31.25
N ASN A 426 4.80 -20.22 -30.68
CA ASN A 426 4.43 -19.68 -29.38
C ASN A 426 4.30 -20.79 -28.34
N LYS A 427 5.45 -21.33 -27.92
CA LYS A 427 5.52 -22.41 -26.93
C LYS A 427 5.73 -21.87 -25.50
N PRO A 428 5.08 -22.47 -24.48
CA PRO A 428 5.34 -22.12 -23.09
C PRO A 428 6.79 -22.43 -22.71
N ILE A 429 7.29 -21.65 -21.76
CA ILE A 429 8.73 -21.63 -21.42
C ILE A 429 9.32 -22.99 -21.05
N TRP A 430 8.53 -23.83 -20.37
CA TRP A 430 8.99 -25.14 -19.95
C TRP A 430 9.13 -26.12 -21.13
N GLN A 431 8.35 -25.97 -22.21
CA GLN A 431 8.50 -26.77 -23.43
C GLN A 431 9.76 -26.38 -24.18
N VAL A 432 10.03 -25.08 -24.31
CA VAL A 432 11.28 -24.58 -24.91
C VAL A 432 12.51 -25.07 -24.12
N ALA A 433 12.41 -25.10 -22.80
CA ALA A 433 13.47 -25.62 -21.93
C ALA A 433 13.70 -27.13 -22.12
N GLU A 434 12.64 -27.93 -22.26
CA GLU A 434 12.75 -29.38 -22.54
C GLU A 434 13.30 -29.66 -23.94
N GLU A 435 12.85 -28.93 -24.96
CA GLU A 435 13.37 -29.04 -26.34
C GLU A 435 14.86 -28.67 -26.44
N ARG A 436 15.35 -27.76 -25.59
CA ARG A 436 16.78 -27.43 -25.50
C ARG A 436 17.59 -28.60 -24.97
N GLU A 437 17.15 -29.24 -23.89
CA GLU A 437 17.85 -30.41 -23.34
C GLU A 437 17.91 -31.57 -24.34
N GLU A 438 16.85 -31.78 -25.14
CA GLU A 438 16.83 -32.80 -26.18
C GLU A 438 17.77 -32.47 -27.36
N ASN A 439 17.98 -31.19 -27.67
CA ASN A 439 18.83 -30.73 -28.78
C ASN A 439 20.31 -30.52 -28.40
N LYS A 440 20.68 -30.74 -27.14
CA LYS A 440 22.04 -30.66 -26.56
C LYS A 440 23.13 -31.40 -27.33
N HIS A 441 22.76 -32.43 -28.10
CA HIS A 441 23.71 -33.23 -28.87
C HIS A 441 23.74 -32.92 -30.38
N ARG A 442 22.84 -32.09 -30.92
CA ARG A 442 22.81 -31.72 -32.35
C ARG A 442 23.58 -30.42 -32.68
N ASN A 443 23.73 -29.49 -31.74
CA ASN A 443 24.34 -28.17 -31.98
C ASN A 443 25.74 -28.02 -31.36
N LYS A 444 26.71 -28.86 -31.77
CA LYS A 444 28.14 -28.62 -31.51
C LYS A 444 28.80 -27.70 -32.56
N GLU A 445 28.10 -27.38 -33.65
CA GLU A 445 28.60 -26.45 -34.67
C GLU A 445 28.03 -25.04 -34.44
N ASN A 446 28.88 -24.22 -33.84
CA ASN A 446 29.00 -22.76 -33.89
C ASN A 446 28.02 -22.00 -34.82
N THR A 447 26.73 -22.00 -34.48
CA THR A 447 25.73 -21.11 -35.07
C THR A 447 25.26 -20.17 -33.97
N PRO A 448 25.42 -18.84 -34.10
CA PRO A 448 24.95 -17.90 -33.10
C PRO A 448 23.47 -18.17 -32.81
N TYR A 449 23.20 -18.48 -31.54
CA TYR A 449 21.89 -18.65 -30.91
C TYR A 449 20.83 -17.82 -31.63
N GLY A 450 20.08 -18.46 -32.54
CA GLY A 450 18.95 -17.82 -33.18
C GLY A 450 17.97 -17.40 -32.10
N GLU A 451 17.67 -16.11 -32.04
CA GLU A 451 16.57 -15.52 -31.30
C GLU A 451 15.28 -16.25 -31.71
N TYR A 452 14.99 -17.37 -31.05
CA TYR A 452 13.72 -18.07 -31.23
C TYR A 452 12.66 -17.13 -30.67
N GLY A 453 11.92 -16.53 -31.60
CA GLY A 453 11.19 -15.30 -31.45
C GLY A 453 10.22 -15.30 -30.27
N GLY A 454 10.12 -14.13 -29.63
CA GLY A 454 9.02 -13.80 -28.74
C GLY A 454 9.34 -13.86 -27.25
N TRP A 455 10.23 -14.74 -26.77
CA TRP A 455 10.37 -14.92 -25.31
C TRP A 455 11.18 -13.83 -24.59
N HIS A 456 12.01 -13.05 -25.30
CA HIS A 456 12.56 -11.79 -24.75
C HIS A 456 11.46 -10.77 -24.39
N LYS A 457 10.22 -10.94 -24.90
CA LYS A 457 9.03 -10.18 -24.48
C LYS A 457 8.23 -10.88 -23.37
N ALA A 458 8.56 -12.12 -23.02
CA ALA A 458 7.97 -12.91 -21.92
C ALA A 458 8.73 -12.78 -20.59
N ALA A 459 9.74 -11.91 -20.54
CA ALA A 459 10.22 -11.33 -19.30
C ALA A 459 9.19 -10.38 -18.63
N LYS A 460 8.08 -10.06 -19.33
CA LYS A 460 6.90 -9.32 -18.80
C LYS A 460 6.09 -10.06 -17.73
N VAL A 461 6.47 -11.28 -17.35
CA VAL A 461 5.72 -12.08 -16.38
C VAL A 461 6.08 -11.62 -14.96
N ASP A 462 5.71 -10.38 -14.64
CA ASP A 462 5.89 -9.72 -13.34
C ASP A 462 4.85 -10.24 -12.34
N SER A 463 4.81 -11.55 -12.14
CA SER A 463 4.12 -12.14 -11.01
C SER A 463 5.14 -12.85 -10.12
N PRO A 464 5.30 -12.43 -8.84
CA PRO A 464 6.17 -13.11 -7.88
C PRO A 464 5.86 -14.62 -7.79
N THR A 465 4.59 -14.99 -8.01
CA THR A 465 4.13 -16.38 -8.01
C THR A 465 4.73 -17.16 -9.19
N VAL A 466 4.76 -16.58 -10.39
CA VAL A 466 5.37 -17.24 -11.57
C VAL A 466 6.89 -17.32 -11.43
N THR A 467 7.54 -16.31 -10.86
CA THR A 467 8.98 -16.39 -10.56
C THR A 467 9.31 -17.54 -9.62
N THR A 468 8.48 -17.76 -8.59
CA THR A 468 8.62 -18.90 -7.68
C THR A 468 8.38 -20.23 -8.39
N THR A 469 7.38 -20.30 -9.28
CA THR A 469 7.12 -21.48 -10.13
C THR A 469 8.31 -21.82 -11.01
N LEU A 470 8.92 -20.83 -11.67
CA LEU A 470 10.10 -21.00 -12.53
C LEU A 470 11.29 -21.57 -11.74
N LYS A 471 11.57 -21.01 -10.56
CA LYS A 471 12.64 -21.52 -9.68
C LYS A 471 12.39 -22.95 -9.23
N ASN A 472 11.18 -23.25 -8.78
CA ASN A 472 10.84 -24.57 -8.25
C ASN A 472 10.85 -25.64 -9.35
N LEU A 473 10.40 -25.29 -10.57
CA LEU A 473 10.48 -26.18 -11.72
C LEU A 473 11.93 -26.37 -12.19
N GLY A 474 12.74 -25.30 -12.22
CA GLY A 474 14.18 -25.41 -12.50
C GLY A 474 14.90 -26.32 -11.50
N ALA A 475 14.59 -26.20 -10.21
CA ALA A 475 15.10 -27.10 -9.17
C ALA A 475 14.67 -28.56 -9.36
N LEU A 476 13.43 -28.80 -9.81
CA LEU A 476 12.95 -30.15 -10.18
C LEU A 476 13.72 -30.71 -11.37
N TYR A 477 13.93 -29.94 -12.43
CA TYR A 477 14.71 -30.38 -13.60
C TYR A 477 16.17 -30.66 -13.28
N ARG A 478 16.79 -29.84 -12.42
CA ARG A 478 18.15 -30.09 -11.91
C ARG A 478 18.22 -31.44 -11.16
N ARG A 479 17.20 -31.76 -10.38
CA ARG A 479 17.10 -33.06 -9.67
C ARG A 479 16.90 -34.24 -10.64
N GLN A 480 16.23 -34.02 -11.78
CA GLN A 480 16.04 -35.03 -12.82
C GLN A 480 17.27 -35.22 -13.73
N GLY A 481 18.31 -34.38 -13.59
CA GLY A 481 19.49 -34.38 -14.45
C GLY A 481 19.34 -33.59 -15.76
N LYS A 482 18.24 -32.85 -15.93
CA LYS A 482 18.00 -31.95 -17.08
C LYS A 482 18.59 -30.56 -16.78
N TYR A 483 19.91 -30.44 -16.89
CA TYR A 483 20.63 -29.24 -16.45
C TYR A 483 20.44 -28.02 -17.36
N GLU A 484 20.31 -28.19 -18.67
CA GLU A 484 20.04 -27.08 -19.61
C GLU A 484 18.61 -26.59 -19.49
N ALA A 485 17.66 -27.50 -19.29
CA ALA A 485 16.28 -27.12 -18.98
C ALA A 485 16.20 -26.34 -17.64
N ALA A 486 17.02 -26.70 -16.65
CA ALA A 486 17.08 -25.97 -15.38
C ALA A 486 17.70 -24.58 -15.53
N GLU A 487 18.84 -24.46 -16.22
CA GLU A 487 19.54 -23.19 -16.44
C GLU A 487 18.66 -22.18 -17.19
N THR A 488 17.93 -22.64 -18.21
CA THR A 488 17.03 -21.77 -18.99
C THR A 488 15.86 -21.22 -18.17
N LEU A 489 15.28 -22.03 -17.27
CA LEU A 489 14.23 -21.57 -16.35
C LEU A 489 14.78 -20.65 -15.25
N GLU A 490 15.99 -20.90 -14.75
CA GLU A 490 16.63 -20.06 -13.73
C GLU A 490 17.06 -18.70 -14.29
N ASP A 491 17.63 -18.67 -15.50
CA ASP A 491 17.96 -17.45 -16.23
C ASP A 491 16.72 -16.59 -16.48
N CYS A 492 15.62 -17.23 -16.85
CA CYS A 492 14.33 -16.57 -16.95
C CYS A 492 13.92 -15.90 -15.63
N ALA A 493 13.98 -16.66 -14.53
CA ALA A 493 13.62 -16.15 -13.21
C ALA A 493 14.57 -15.04 -12.72
N MET A 494 15.80 -14.97 -13.22
CA MET A 494 16.76 -13.90 -12.93
C MET A 494 16.50 -12.63 -13.77
N ARG A 495 16.18 -12.77 -15.06
CA ARG A 495 15.87 -11.64 -15.94
C ARG A 495 14.60 -10.90 -15.51
N SER A 496 13.53 -11.61 -15.16
CA SER A 496 12.31 -11.00 -14.60
C SER A 496 12.61 -10.14 -13.35
N ARG A 497 13.50 -10.58 -12.46
CA ARG A 497 13.94 -9.75 -11.31
C ARG A 497 14.71 -8.51 -11.73
N ARG A 498 15.64 -8.63 -12.68
CA ARG A 498 16.51 -7.52 -13.11
C ARG A 498 15.71 -6.43 -13.82
N GLU A 499 14.77 -6.81 -14.68
CA GLU A 499 13.89 -5.87 -15.38
C GLU A 499 12.93 -5.15 -14.42
N ALA A 500 12.37 -5.87 -13.43
CA ALA A 500 11.57 -5.25 -12.36
C ALA A 500 12.36 -4.21 -11.55
N LEU A 501 13.62 -4.53 -11.18
CA LEU A 501 14.54 -3.61 -10.52
C LEU A 501 14.87 -2.38 -11.39
N GLU A 502 15.05 -2.56 -12.69
CA GLU A 502 15.30 -1.47 -13.63
C GLU A 502 14.06 -0.58 -13.83
N LEU A 503 12.85 -1.14 -13.81
CA LEU A 503 11.58 -0.40 -13.83
C LEU A 503 11.36 0.41 -12.56
N VAL A 504 11.66 -0.14 -11.39
CA VAL A 504 11.61 0.58 -10.10
C VAL A 504 12.65 1.71 -10.09
N ASN A 505 13.86 1.46 -10.59
CA ASN A 505 14.88 2.49 -10.72
C ASN A 505 14.47 3.58 -11.72
N LYS A 506 13.89 3.22 -12.87
CA LYS A 506 13.36 4.18 -13.85
C LYS A 506 12.17 4.97 -13.30
N ALA A 507 11.29 4.37 -12.52
CA ALA A 507 10.18 5.06 -11.86
C ALA A 507 10.68 6.05 -10.79
N ARG A 508 11.71 5.65 -10.04
CA ARG A 508 12.40 6.52 -9.06
C ARG A 508 13.12 7.68 -9.75
N VAL A 509 13.77 7.42 -10.88
CA VAL A 509 14.41 8.44 -11.74
C VAL A 509 13.37 9.35 -12.41
N ALA A 510 12.22 8.83 -12.83
CA ALA A 510 11.11 9.62 -13.38
C ALA A 510 10.43 10.50 -12.32
N GLN A 511 10.29 10.02 -11.08
CA GLN A 511 9.87 10.86 -9.94
C GLN A 511 10.88 11.98 -9.63
N LEU A 512 12.17 11.74 -9.88
CA LEU A 512 13.23 12.74 -9.72
C LEU A 512 13.28 13.74 -10.89
N LEU A 513 12.99 13.31 -12.12
CA LEU A 513 13.03 14.14 -13.34
C LEU A 513 11.67 14.80 -13.68
N GLY A 514 10.57 14.37 -13.07
CA GLY A 514 9.22 14.90 -13.29
C GLY A 514 8.97 16.30 -12.72
N ASP A 515 9.89 16.84 -11.90
CA ASP A 515 9.78 18.18 -11.30
C ASP A 515 10.21 19.32 -12.26
N GLU A 516 10.79 19.05 -13.43
CA GLU A 516 11.32 20.11 -14.33
C GLU A 516 10.43 20.50 -15.53
N LYS A 517 9.32 19.81 -15.82
CA LYS A 517 8.53 20.05 -17.05
C LYS A 517 7.05 20.43 -16.85
N SER A 518 6.69 21.10 -15.75
CA SER A 518 5.29 21.51 -15.49
C SER A 518 5.04 23.02 -15.32
N SER A 519 5.87 23.91 -15.89
CA SER A 519 5.58 25.36 -15.84
C SER A 519 4.80 25.96 -17.03
N THR A 520 4.43 25.19 -18.06
CA THR A 520 3.66 25.75 -19.20
C THR A 520 2.70 24.76 -19.85
N ARG A 521 1.48 24.65 -19.31
CA ARG A 521 0.19 24.73 -20.04
C ARG A 521 -0.97 24.27 -19.16
N ARG A 522 -1.90 25.20 -18.91
CA ARG A 522 -3.22 24.99 -18.31
C ARG A 522 -4.19 24.60 -19.44
N GLY A 523 -4.96 23.52 -19.27
CA GLY A 523 -6.15 23.27 -20.11
C GLY A 523 -6.58 21.80 -20.22
N SER A 524 -7.70 21.49 -19.57
CA SER A 524 -8.64 20.38 -19.85
C SER A 524 -8.50 19.02 -19.13
N ARG A 525 -9.60 18.71 -18.45
CA ARG A 525 -10.08 17.51 -17.74
C ARG A 525 -9.70 16.13 -18.29
N SER A 526 -9.45 15.22 -17.34
CA SER A 526 -10.07 13.87 -17.14
C SER A 526 -9.15 12.63 -17.15
N SER A 527 -9.38 11.80 -16.11
CA SER A 527 -9.21 10.34 -15.99
C SER A 527 -7.91 9.75 -15.41
N LEU A 528 -8.12 9.00 -14.30
CA LEU A 528 -7.45 7.74 -13.86
C LEU A 528 -5.92 7.80 -13.63
N ALA A 529 -5.37 7.84 -12.41
CA ALA A 529 -5.43 6.92 -11.26
C ALA A 529 -4.98 5.48 -11.55
N ASN A 530 -3.70 5.17 -11.32
CA ASN A 530 -3.23 4.16 -10.35
C ASN A 530 -1.70 4.00 -10.41
N SER A 531 -1.04 4.23 -9.27
CA SER A 531 0.39 3.98 -9.05
C SER A 531 0.54 3.11 -7.80
N GLU A 532 0.88 1.84 -7.99
CA GLU A 532 1.26 0.94 -6.90
C GLU A 532 2.79 0.79 -6.87
N HIS A 533 3.36 1.04 -5.68
CA HIS A 533 4.76 0.82 -5.36
C HIS A 533 4.94 -0.61 -4.83
N GLU A 534 5.70 -1.45 -5.55
CA GLU A 534 6.16 -2.75 -5.06
C GLU A 534 7.56 -2.63 -4.42
N GLN A 535 7.62 -2.91 -3.12
CA GLN A 535 8.86 -3.17 -2.38
C GLN A 535 9.06 -4.68 -2.28
N SER A 536 10.12 -5.19 -2.92
CA SER A 536 10.50 -6.59 -2.83
C SER A 536 11.33 -6.88 -1.57
N HIS A 537 11.03 -8.03 -0.96
CA HIS A 537 11.82 -8.86 -0.03
C HIS A 537 11.57 -8.71 1.49
N GLU A 538 10.47 -9.32 1.96
CA GLU A 538 10.42 -10.29 3.10
C GLU A 538 9.00 -10.89 3.29
N GLU A 539 8.36 -11.33 2.20
CA GLU A 539 6.88 -11.45 2.15
C GLU A 539 6.31 -12.88 2.08
N ASP A 540 6.94 -13.89 2.67
CA ASP A 540 6.30 -15.22 2.76
C ASP A 540 5.14 -15.28 3.80
N TRP A 541 4.83 -14.18 4.49
CA TRP A 541 3.76 -14.15 5.50
C TRP A 541 3.01 -12.80 5.66
N LYS A 542 3.32 -11.76 4.88
CA LYS A 542 2.79 -10.40 5.15
C LYS A 542 1.46 -10.05 4.47
N TYR A 543 0.99 -10.80 3.46
CA TYR A 543 -0.13 -10.37 2.61
C TYR A 543 -1.43 -11.17 2.75
N ALA A 544 -1.80 -11.54 3.98
CA ALA A 544 -3.16 -12.02 4.23
C ALA A 544 -4.21 -10.89 4.28
N PHE A 545 -3.83 -9.60 4.38
CA PHE A 545 -4.77 -8.53 4.74
C PHE A 545 -4.65 -7.17 4.01
N ARG A 546 -3.84 -7.03 2.96
CA ARG A 546 -3.84 -5.81 2.14
C ARG A 546 -4.78 -5.97 0.94
N ALA A 547 -6.07 -5.74 1.17
CA ALA A 547 -7.08 -5.40 0.16
C ALA A 547 -8.34 -4.87 0.85
N LYS A 548 -8.38 -3.56 1.07
CA LYS A 548 -9.52 -2.68 0.82
C LYS A 548 -8.95 -1.33 0.39
#